data_AF-A0A9X3MJF9-F1
#
_entry.id   AF-A0A9X3MJF9-F1
#
_cell.length_a   1.000
_cell.length_b   1.000
_cell.length_c   1.000
_cell.angle_alpha   90.00
_cell.angle_beta   90.00
_cell.angle_gamma   90.00
#
_symmetry.space_group_name_H-M   'P 1'
#
loop_
_entity.id
_entity.type
_entity.pdbx_description
1 polymer ?
#
loop_
_entity_poly.entity_id
_entity_poly.type
_entity_poly.pdbx_seq_one_letter_code
_entity_poly.pdbx_strand_id
1 'polypeptide(L)'
;MFRKKTVQLFPPVTGKLTNNGSPLPGVKLKRSYEFIDVTDDEIHDYTTTDSEGRFSFPELTMQSRHADNPFATNVIWQGIRIESDDPSNAEDDEVYLWDANSRGVTHNAYFVEMLSALNCDLSNSEEVIYVYNSKYPSGVIVYPIVSICRWPKRSEIEKRKAADIEEFDELKNLDKYGNINGLI
;
A
#
# COMPACT_ATOMS: atom_id res chain seq x y z
N MET A 1 -13.47 22.41 18.11
CA MET A 1 -12.14 22.53 17.47
C MET A 1 -11.53 21.14 17.44
N PHE A 2 -11.31 20.57 16.26
CA PHE A 2 -10.72 19.23 16.11
C PHE A 2 -9.26 19.22 16.55
N ARG A 3 -8.85 18.17 17.28
CA ARG A 3 -7.47 18.00 17.73
C ARG A 3 -6.65 17.40 16.60
N LYS A 4 -5.35 17.71 16.55
CA LYS A 4 -4.45 16.98 15.63
C LYS A 4 -4.34 15.54 16.11
N LYS A 5 -4.48 14.60 15.19
CA LYS A 5 -4.19 13.17 15.39
C LYS A 5 -3.02 12.77 14.51
N THR A 6 -2.24 11.83 15.01
CA THR A 6 -1.21 11.15 14.21
C THR A 6 -1.90 10.27 13.18
N VAL A 7 -1.54 10.47 11.93
CA VAL A 7 -1.91 9.62 10.79
C VAL A 7 -0.67 8.82 10.41
N GLN A 8 -0.84 7.52 10.36
CA GLN A 8 0.16 6.55 9.93
C GLN A 8 0.08 6.43 8.40
N LEU A 9 0.94 7.16 7.70
CA LEU A 9 0.85 7.34 6.24
C LEU A 9 1.49 6.18 5.49
N PHE A 10 2.63 5.69 5.98
CA PHE A 10 3.40 4.62 5.34
C PHE A 10 4.15 3.84 6.42
N PRO A 11 4.00 2.51 6.54
CA PRO A 11 4.76 1.75 7.54
C PRO A 11 6.25 1.72 7.18
N PRO A 12 7.13 1.25 8.09
CA PRO A 12 8.50 0.92 7.72
C PRO A 12 8.52 0.00 6.49
N VAL A 13 9.37 0.35 5.52
CA VAL A 13 9.51 -0.42 4.28
C VAL A 13 10.90 -1.03 4.24
N THR A 14 10.96 -2.31 3.90
CA THR A 14 12.22 -2.99 3.61
C THR A 14 12.05 -3.89 2.39
N GLY A 15 13.07 -3.90 1.54
CA GLY A 15 13.00 -4.66 0.31
C GLY A 15 14.34 -4.91 -0.34
N LYS A 16 14.28 -5.59 -1.47
CA LYS A 16 15.41 -5.90 -2.34
C LYS A 16 14.97 -5.75 -3.78
N LEU A 17 15.79 -5.06 -4.57
CA LEU A 17 15.62 -4.86 -5.99
C LEU A 17 16.66 -5.68 -6.76
N THR A 18 16.19 -6.48 -7.71
CA THR A 18 17.00 -7.30 -8.60
C THR A 18 16.60 -7.11 -10.06
N ASN A 19 17.45 -7.57 -10.97
CA ASN A 19 17.13 -7.76 -12.38
C ASN A 19 17.58 -9.16 -12.79
N ASN A 20 16.62 -10.02 -13.16
CA ASN A 20 16.85 -11.43 -13.44
C ASN A 20 17.62 -12.12 -12.30
N GLY A 21 17.21 -11.86 -11.06
CA GLY A 21 17.79 -12.39 -9.82
C GLY A 21 19.09 -11.71 -9.35
N SER A 22 19.71 -10.86 -10.18
CA SER A 22 20.95 -10.17 -9.84
C SER A 22 20.68 -8.89 -9.06
N PRO A 23 21.32 -8.64 -7.90
CA PRO A 23 21.18 -7.41 -7.15
C PRO A 23 21.44 -6.15 -7.98
N LEU A 24 20.61 -5.12 -7.79
CA LEU A 24 20.78 -3.81 -8.42
C LEU A 24 21.23 -2.76 -7.40
N PRO A 25 22.53 -2.45 -7.29
CA PRO A 25 23.04 -1.44 -6.37
C PRO A 25 22.95 -0.02 -6.94
N GLY A 26 22.87 0.98 -6.06
CA GLY A 26 22.91 2.39 -6.43
C GLY A 26 21.66 2.93 -7.13
N VAL A 27 20.56 2.17 -7.14
CA VAL A 27 19.29 2.59 -7.74
C VAL A 27 18.58 3.51 -6.77
N LYS A 28 18.27 4.73 -7.21
CA LYS A 28 17.47 5.70 -6.46
C LYS A 28 15.99 5.31 -6.55
N LEU A 29 15.36 5.17 -5.41
CA LEU A 29 13.93 4.87 -5.30
C LEU A 29 13.21 6.09 -4.75
N LYS A 30 12.03 6.37 -5.31
CA LYS A 30 11.09 7.36 -4.83
C LYS A 30 9.94 6.65 -4.13
N ARG A 31 9.63 7.08 -2.91
CA ARG A 31 8.38 6.74 -2.22
C ARG A 31 7.50 7.98 -2.20
N SER A 32 6.30 7.83 -2.69
CA SER A 32 5.29 8.88 -2.78
C SER A 32 4.11 8.54 -1.88
N TYR A 33 3.45 9.57 -1.36
CA TYR A 33 2.13 9.43 -0.76
C TYR A 33 1.29 10.68 -1.00
N GLU A 34 -0.02 10.49 -1.01
CA GLU A 34 -1.00 11.57 -0.98
C GLU A 34 -2.04 11.22 0.08
N PHE A 35 -2.33 12.17 0.99
CA PHE A 35 -3.51 12.04 1.84
C PHE A 35 -4.66 12.73 1.11
N ILE A 36 -5.43 11.94 0.37
CA ILE A 36 -6.48 12.40 -0.54
C ILE A 36 -7.43 13.35 0.18
N ASP A 37 -7.74 14.48 -0.46
CA ASP A 37 -8.54 15.60 0.06
C ASP A 37 -7.93 16.34 1.28
N VAL A 38 -6.68 16.07 1.64
CA VAL A 38 -5.98 16.67 2.79
C VAL A 38 -4.65 17.31 2.42
N THR A 39 -3.84 16.67 1.58
CA THR A 39 -2.62 17.24 1.01
C THR A 39 -2.94 17.93 -0.31
N ASP A 40 -2.24 19.03 -0.60
CA ASP A 40 -2.46 19.78 -1.84
C ASP A 40 -1.86 19.08 -3.07
N ASP A 41 -0.78 18.29 -2.86
CA ASP A 41 -0.03 17.57 -3.90
C ASP A 41 0.56 16.27 -3.32
N GLU A 42 1.09 15.40 -4.20
CA GLU A 42 1.92 14.26 -3.80
C GLU A 42 3.20 14.70 -3.08
N ILE A 43 3.55 13.95 -2.03
CA ILE A 43 4.75 14.20 -1.24
C ILE A 43 5.69 13.01 -1.38
N HIS A 44 6.99 13.29 -1.56
CA HIS A 44 7.99 12.28 -1.86
C HIS A 44 9.15 12.27 -0.87
N ASP A 45 9.67 11.08 -0.59
CA ASP A 45 11.01 10.88 -0.05
C ASP A 45 11.78 9.80 -0.84
N TYR A 46 13.07 9.67 -0.55
CA TYR A 46 13.98 8.90 -1.38
C TYR A 46 14.90 8.01 -0.56
N THR A 47 15.29 6.89 -1.16
CA THR A 47 16.36 6.03 -0.67
C THR A 47 17.20 5.52 -1.84
N THR A 48 18.26 4.79 -1.57
CA THR A 48 19.12 4.19 -2.60
C THR A 48 19.45 2.76 -2.22
N THR A 49 19.45 1.86 -3.20
CA THR A 49 19.78 0.46 -2.96
C THR A 49 21.26 0.28 -2.61
N ASP A 50 21.54 -0.60 -1.66
CA ASP A 50 22.91 -0.96 -1.25
C ASP A 50 23.58 -1.95 -2.23
N SER A 51 24.80 -2.40 -1.90
CA SER A 51 25.56 -3.36 -2.72
C SER A 51 24.85 -4.71 -2.93
N GLU A 52 23.90 -5.07 -2.06
CA GLU A 52 23.08 -6.28 -2.16
C GLU A 52 21.71 -6.00 -2.80
N GLY A 53 21.50 -4.80 -3.33
CA GLY A 53 20.24 -4.35 -3.92
C GLY A 53 19.15 -4.08 -2.88
N ARG A 54 19.48 -4.05 -1.59
CA ARG A 54 18.50 -3.84 -0.52
C ARG A 54 18.22 -2.36 -0.34
N PHE A 55 16.99 -2.05 0.07
CA PHE A 55 16.57 -0.69 0.38
C PHE A 55 15.67 -0.68 1.62
N SER A 56 15.58 0.49 2.24
CA SER A 56 14.62 0.72 3.32
C SER A 56 14.12 2.15 3.33
N PHE A 57 12.91 2.32 3.82
CA PHE A 57 12.36 3.61 4.20
C PHE A 57 11.86 3.56 5.65
N PRO A 58 12.06 4.63 6.44
CA PRO A 58 11.50 4.69 7.78
C PRO A 58 9.96 4.79 7.74
N GLU A 59 9.33 4.54 8.89
CA GLU A 59 7.91 4.85 9.07
C GLU A 59 7.64 6.33 8.75
N LEU A 60 6.52 6.60 8.09
CA LEU A 60 6.06 7.94 7.77
C LEU A 60 4.74 8.23 8.48
N THR A 61 4.71 9.34 9.21
CA THR A 61 3.53 9.81 9.94
C THR A 61 3.34 11.31 9.78
N MET A 62 2.12 11.79 9.94
CA MET A 62 1.78 13.21 9.90
C MET A 62 0.76 13.57 10.97
N GLN A 63 0.75 14.83 11.40
CA GLN A 63 -0.29 15.36 12.28
C GLN A 63 -1.40 16.04 11.47
N SER A 64 -2.62 15.49 11.47
CA SER A 64 -3.76 16.05 10.75
C SER A 64 -4.94 16.33 11.68
N ARG A 65 -5.64 17.45 11.45
CA ARG A 65 -6.95 17.73 12.07
C ARG A 65 -8.09 17.02 11.35
N HIS A 66 -7.93 16.74 10.05
CA HIS A 66 -8.91 16.02 9.25
C HIS A 66 -9.13 14.60 9.79
N ALA A 67 -8.05 13.97 10.27
CA ALA A 67 -8.06 12.65 10.91
C ALA A 67 -8.92 12.55 12.19
N ASP A 68 -9.36 13.67 12.76
CA ASP A 68 -10.27 13.71 13.92
C ASP A 68 -11.74 13.83 13.53
N ASN A 69 -12.05 13.89 12.22
CA ASN A 69 -13.41 13.91 11.71
C ASN A 69 -13.98 12.47 11.62
N PRO A 70 -15.05 12.13 12.37
CA PRO A 70 -15.66 10.81 12.34
C PRO A 70 -16.39 10.48 11.02
N PHE A 71 -16.63 11.47 10.16
CA PHE A 71 -17.26 11.28 8.85
C PHE A 71 -16.26 11.17 7.70
N ALA A 72 -14.96 11.31 7.97
CA ALA A 72 -13.92 11.17 6.97
C ALA A 72 -13.54 9.70 6.75
N THR A 73 -13.56 9.25 5.50
CA THR A 73 -13.05 7.91 5.13
C THR A 73 -11.55 7.79 5.37
N ASN A 74 -10.82 8.91 5.19
CA ASN A 74 -9.36 9.00 5.19
C ASN A 74 -8.72 7.99 4.23
N VAL A 75 -8.42 8.42 3.00
CA VAL A 75 -7.75 7.58 1.99
C VAL A 75 -6.33 8.10 1.81
N ILE A 76 -5.36 7.20 1.85
CA ILE A 76 -3.96 7.54 1.66
C ILE A 76 -3.43 6.70 0.50
N TRP A 77 -3.11 7.37 -0.60
CA TRP A 77 -2.40 6.76 -1.72
C TRP A 77 -0.92 6.56 -1.34
N GLN A 78 -0.35 5.44 -1.77
CA GLN A 78 1.02 5.02 -1.47
C GLN A 78 1.68 4.49 -2.74
N GLY A 79 2.78 5.11 -3.16
CA GLY A 79 3.58 4.69 -4.30
C GLY A 79 5.05 4.43 -3.93
N ILE A 80 5.67 3.40 -4.51
CA ILE A 80 7.13 3.21 -4.54
C ILE A 80 7.54 2.81 -5.94
N ARG A 81 8.50 3.54 -6.51
CA ARG A 81 9.02 3.30 -7.86
C ARG A 81 10.50 3.65 -7.97
N ILE A 82 11.11 3.23 -9.06
CA ILE A 82 12.44 3.72 -9.45
C ILE A 82 12.29 5.20 -9.80
N GLU A 83 13.17 6.03 -9.25
CA GLU A 83 13.22 7.43 -9.68
C GLU A 83 13.82 7.47 -11.09
N SER A 84 13.03 7.97 -12.04
CA SER A 84 13.47 8.25 -13.40
C SER A 84 13.72 9.75 -13.53
N ASP A 85 14.91 10.12 -14.01
CA ASP A 85 15.24 11.51 -14.33
C ASP A 85 14.72 11.91 -15.73
N ASP A 86 14.03 11.02 -16.44
CA ASP A 86 13.53 11.27 -17.79
C ASP A 86 12.12 11.90 -17.76
N PRO A 87 12.00 13.20 -18.06
CA PRO A 87 10.73 13.93 -18.03
C PRO A 87 9.77 13.54 -19.18
N SER A 88 10.18 12.64 -20.08
CA SER A 88 9.35 12.12 -21.17
C SER A 88 8.66 10.80 -20.86
N ASN A 89 9.00 10.15 -19.74
CA ASN A 89 8.18 9.04 -19.25
C ASN A 89 6.83 9.63 -18.82
N ALA A 90 5.78 9.25 -19.52
CA ALA A 90 4.43 9.47 -19.04
C ALA A 90 4.23 8.69 -17.73
N GLU A 91 3.33 9.14 -16.86
CA GLU A 91 2.97 8.40 -15.63
C GLU A 91 2.58 6.94 -15.92
N ASP A 92 2.09 6.65 -17.13
CA ASP A 92 1.68 5.32 -17.60
C ASP A 92 2.85 4.36 -17.90
N ASP A 93 4.09 4.84 -17.97
CA ASP A 93 5.29 4.01 -18.22
C ASP A 93 6.07 3.68 -16.92
N GLU A 94 5.53 4.08 -15.76
CA GLU A 94 6.20 3.92 -14.48
C GLU A 94 5.91 2.54 -13.88
N VAL A 95 6.97 1.73 -13.71
CA VAL A 95 6.86 0.41 -13.07
C VAL A 95 6.80 0.56 -11.55
N TYR A 96 5.71 0.11 -10.93
CA TYR A 96 5.52 0.19 -9.49
C TYR A 96 6.11 -1.01 -8.75
N LEU A 97 6.98 -0.71 -7.79
CA LEU A 97 7.34 -1.66 -6.73
C LEU A 97 6.16 -1.80 -5.76
N TRP A 98 5.40 -0.73 -5.55
CA TRP A 98 4.18 -0.72 -4.75
C TRP A 98 3.29 0.43 -5.20
N ASP A 99 2.03 0.15 -5.50
CA ASP A 99 0.98 1.16 -5.64
C ASP A 99 -0.31 0.64 -5.00
N ALA A 100 -0.82 1.38 -4.00
CA ALA A 100 -2.05 1.01 -3.31
C ALA A 100 -2.68 2.20 -2.59
N ASN A 101 -4.01 2.12 -2.42
CA ASN A 101 -4.74 3.00 -1.50
C ASN A 101 -4.95 2.31 -0.16
N SER A 102 -4.50 2.92 0.93
CA SER A 102 -4.89 2.52 2.29
C SER A 102 -6.07 3.34 2.80
N ARG A 103 -6.73 2.85 3.85
CA ARG A 103 -7.90 3.50 4.46
C ARG A 103 -7.75 3.63 5.97
N GLY A 104 -8.25 4.75 6.50
CA GLY A 104 -8.14 5.10 7.90
C GLY A 104 -6.85 5.86 8.21
N VAL A 105 -6.53 5.94 9.51
CA VAL A 105 -5.41 6.75 10.03
C VAL A 105 -4.34 5.91 10.71
N THR A 106 -4.50 4.59 10.70
CA THR A 106 -3.60 3.59 11.26
C THR A 106 -3.22 2.59 10.18
N HIS A 107 -2.01 2.03 10.24
CA HIS A 107 -1.54 1.07 9.25
C HIS A 107 -2.44 -0.16 9.17
N ASN A 108 -2.70 -0.62 7.94
CA ASN A 108 -3.29 -1.92 7.70
C ASN A 108 -2.25 -3.02 7.95
N ALA A 109 -2.57 -4.04 8.73
CA ALA A 109 -1.66 -5.13 9.07
C ALA A 109 -1.10 -5.87 7.83
N TYR A 110 -1.90 -6.04 6.78
CA TYR A 110 -1.44 -6.61 5.51
C TYR A 110 -0.40 -5.72 4.85
N PHE A 111 -0.59 -4.40 4.87
CA PHE A 111 0.36 -3.45 4.28
C PHE A 111 1.66 -3.44 5.07
N VAL A 112 1.61 -3.46 6.41
CA VAL A 112 2.81 -3.58 7.26
C VAL A 112 3.61 -4.82 6.90
N GLU A 113 2.95 -5.98 6.78
CA GLU A 113 3.62 -7.22 6.45
C GLU A 113 4.23 -7.20 5.04
N MET A 114 3.45 -6.77 4.03
CA MET A 114 3.91 -6.75 2.64
C MET A 114 5.03 -5.72 2.43
N LEU A 115 4.89 -4.51 2.94
CA LEU A 115 5.91 -3.46 2.81
C LEU A 115 7.20 -3.78 3.58
N SER A 116 7.14 -4.63 4.60
CA SER A 116 8.34 -5.13 5.30
C SER A 116 9.17 -6.14 4.48
N ALA A 117 8.68 -6.60 3.33
CA ALA A 117 9.34 -7.66 2.56
C ALA A 117 9.14 -7.51 1.04
N LEU A 118 9.36 -6.32 0.49
CA LEU A 118 9.27 -6.07 -0.95
C LEU A 118 10.46 -6.72 -1.69
N ASN A 119 10.27 -7.93 -2.23
CA ASN A 119 11.28 -8.57 -3.08
C ASN A 119 10.90 -8.37 -4.55
N CYS A 120 11.56 -7.41 -5.19
CA CYS A 120 11.19 -6.90 -6.50
C CYS A 120 12.24 -7.30 -7.52
N ASP A 121 11.79 -7.84 -8.66
CA ASP A 121 12.67 -8.11 -9.80
C ASP A 121 12.13 -7.39 -11.03
N LEU A 122 12.99 -6.62 -11.71
CA LEU A 122 12.61 -5.89 -12.92
C LEU A 122 12.22 -6.80 -14.10
N SER A 123 12.56 -8.10 -14.05
CA SER A 123 12.08 -9.06 -15.04
C SER A 123 10.64 -9.54 -14.77
N ASN A 124 10.07 -9.23 -13.60
CA ASN A 124 8.70 -9.60 -13.30
C ASN A 124 7.73 -8.68 -14.03
N SER A 125 6.66 -9.26 -14.57
CA SER A 125 5.51 -8.46 -14.97
C SER A 125 4.82 -7.87 -13.75
N GLU A 126 4.26 -6.68 -13.91
CA GLU A 126 3.40 -6.09 -12.90
C GLU A 126 2.13 -6.95 -12.70
N GLU A 127 1.70 -7.11 -11.45
CA GLU A 127 0.50 -7.85 -11.08
C GLU A 127 -0.37 -7.01 -10.15
N VAL A 128 -1.70 -7.19 -10.25
CA VAL A 128 -2.64 -6.68 -9.26
C VAL A 128 -2.92 -7.76 -8.23
N ILE A 129 -2.62 -7.46 -6.98
CA ILE A 129 -2.85 -8.32 -5.81
C ILE A 129 -4.03 -7.75 -5.03
N TYR A 130 -5.05 -8.56 -4.84
CA TYR A 130 -6.22 -8.18 -4.06
C TYR A 130 -6.09 -8.72 -2.63
N VAL A 131 -6.08 -7.81 -1.65
CA VAL A 131 -6.14 -8.11 -0.23
C VAL A 131 -7.53 -7.76 0.28
N TYR A 132 -8.15 -8.70 0.99
CA TYR A 132 -9.47 -8.53 1.60
C TYR A 132 -9.27 -8.36 3.10
N ASN A 133 -9.95 -7.38 3.70
CA ASN A 133 -9.92 -7.15 5.14
C ASN A 133 -11.34 -7.19 5.67
N SER A 134 -11.70 -8.29 6.35
CA SER A 134 -13.02 -8.49 6.96
C SER A 134 -13.22 -7.72 8.26
N LYS A 135 -12.15 -7.21 8.87
CA LYS A 135 -12.15 -6.58 10.19
C LYS A 135 -12.32 -5.07 10.15
N TYR A 136 -12.81 -4.52 9.05
CA TYR A 136 -13.04 -3.08 8.95
C TYR A 136 -14.46 -2.74 9.46
N PRO A 137 -14.65 -1.64 10.22
CA PRO A 137 -15.93 -1.34 10.87
C PRO A 137 -17.14 -1.22 9.93
N SER A 138 -16.91 -0.87 8.66
CA SER A 138 -17.96 -0.74 7.64
C SER A 138 -18.15 -2.00 6.78
N GLY A 139 -17.62 -3.14 7.20
CA GLY A 139 -17.65 -4.40 6.45
C GLY A 139 -16.34 -4.72 5.74
N VAL A 140 -16.40 -5.51 4.68
CA VAL A 140 -15.20 -5.97 3.97
C VAL A 140 -14.66 -4.90 3.03
N ILE A 141 -13.37 -4.62 3.13
CA ILE A 141 -12.66 -3.76 2.19
C ILE A 141 -11.71 -4.59 1.35
N VAL A 142 -11.67 -4.28 0.06
CA VAL A 142 -10.71 -4.83 -0.90
C VAL A 142 -9.66 -3.77 -1.21
N TYR A 143 -8.40 -4.14 -1.07
CA TYR A 143 -7.25 -3.32 -1.42
C TYR A 143 -6.59 -3.90 -2.67
N PRO A 144 -6.75 -3.28 -3.85
CA PRO A 144 -5.91 -3.58 -5.00
C PRO A 144 -4.51 -3.02 -4.76
N ILE A 145 -3.50 -3.85 -4.96
CA ILE A 145 -2.08 -3.50 -4.85
C ILE A 145 -1.44 -3.84 -6.18
N VAL A 146 -0.90 -2.85 -6.87
CA VAL A 146 -0.15 -3.01 -8.11
C VAL A 146 1.34 -3.15 -7.77
N SER A 147 1.99 -4.22 -8.25
CA SER A 147 3.39 -4.47 -7.90
C SER A 147 4.11 -5.48 -8.81
N ILE A 148 5.38 -5.21 -9.13
CA ILE A 148 6.34 -6.20 -9.64
C ILE A 148 6.96 -7.08 -8.55
N CYS A 149 6.76 -6.73 -7.28
CA CYS A 149 7.36 -7.44 -6.16
C CYS A 149 6.59 -8.72 -5.83
N ARG A 150 7.27 -9.65 -5.17
CA ARG A 150 6.73 -10.93 -4.73
C ARG A 150 7.11 -11.16 -3.26
N TRP A 151 6.28 -11.92 -2.57
CA TRP A 151 6.44 -12.17 -1.14
C TRP A 151 6.63 -13.67 -0.89
N PRO A 152 7.69 -14.10 -0.18
CA PRO A 152 7.92 -15.51 0.14
C PRO A 152 6.74 -16.16 0.89
N LYS A 153 6.05 -15.36 1.70
CA LYS A 153 4.85 -15.77 2.46
C LYS A 153 3.54 -15.55 1.70
N ARG A 154 3.56 -15.34 0.37
CA ARG A 154 2.34 -15.11 -0.43
C ARG A 154 1.29 -16.20 -0.17
N SER A 155 1.68 -17.46 -0.04
CA SER A 155 0.75 -18.56 0.28
C SER A 155 0.09 -18.45 1.66
N GLU A 156 0.75 -17.85 2.66
CA GLU A 156 0.17 -17.59 3.98
C GLU A 156 -0.77 -16.38 3.92
N ILE A 157 -0.41 -15.33 3.19
CA ILE A 157 -1.27 -14.17 2.91
C ILE A 157 -2.55 -14.63 2.18
N GLU A 158 -2.43 -15.47 1.15
CA GLU A 158 -3.56 -16.02 0.41
C GLU A 158 -4.44 -16.95 1.28
N LYS A 159 -3.85 -17.70 2.22
CA LYS A 159 -4.64 -18.50 3.19
C LYS A 159 -5.46 -17.63 4.13
N ARG A 160 -4.87 -16.55 4.67
CA ARG A 160 -5.63 -15.60 5.51
C ARG A 160 -6.72 -14.91 4.71
N LYS A 161 -6.42 -14.53 3.46
CA LYS A 161 -7.40 -14.00 2.53
C LYS A 161 -8.55 -14.98 2.27
N ALA A 162 -8.26 -16.27 2.10
CA ALA A 162 -9.31 -17.28 1.95
C ALA A 162 -10.18 -17.39 3.21
N ALA A 163 -9.59 -17.32 4.40
CA ALA A 163 -10.32 -17.29 5.66
C ALA A 163 -11.15 -16.01 5.83
N ASP A 164 -10.63 -14.83 5.45
CA ASP A 164 -11.38 -13.57 5.48
C ASP A 164 -12.53 -13.56 4.46
N ILE A 165 -12.38 -14.24 3.30
CA ILE A 165 -13.44 -14.44 2.30
C ILE A 165 -14.49 -15.43 2.82
N GLU A 166 -14.08 -16.53 3.47
CA GLU A 166 -14.98 -17.51 4.08
C GLU A 166 -15.79 -16.86 5.22
N GLU A 167 -15.13 -16.15 6.13
CA GLU A 167 -15.78 -15.33 7.16
C GLU A 167 -16.73 -14.32 6.52
N PHE A 168 -16.36 -13.69 5.41
CA PHE A 168 -17.26 -12.78 4.70
C PHE A 168 -18.49 -13.47 4.10
N ASP A 169 -18.33 -14.63 3.47
CA ASP A 169 -19.46 -15.37 2.93
C ASP A 169 -20.36 -15.90 4.07
N GLU A 170 -19.80 -16.26 5.22
CA GLU A 170 -20.55 -16.51 6.45
C GLU A 170 -21.30 -15.25 6.93
N LEU A 171 -20.65 -14.08 6.92
CA LEU A 171 -21.26 -12.79 7.28
C LEU A 171 -22.39 -12.38 6.31
N LYS A 172 -22.23 -12.58 4.99
CA LYS A 172 -23.32 -12.40 4.00
C LYS A 172 -24.53 -13.28 4.31
N ASN A 173 -24.29 -14.50 4.78
CA ASN A 173 -25.34 -15.43 5.15
C ASN A 173 -25.99 -15.06 6.50
N LEU A 174 -25.30 -14.30 7.36
CA LEU A 174 -25.83 -13.77 8.63
C LEU A 174 -26.58 -12.44 8.45
N ASP A 175 -26.28 -11.67 7.41
CA ASP A 175 -26.93 -10.38 7.14
C ASP A 175 -28.30 -10.50 6.46
N LYS A 176 -29.27 -10.70 7.33
CA LYS A 176 -30.65 -10.21 7.21
C LYS A 176 -30.76 -8.69 7.44
N TYR A 177 -29.68 -7.91 7.28
CA TYR A 177 -29.68 -6.46 7.49
C TYR A 177 -28.98 -5.71 6.35
N GLY A 178 -29.75 -4.84 5.70
CA GLY A 178 -29.26 -3.63 5.05
C GLY A 178 -28.47 -3.82 3.75
N ASN A 179 -29.20 -3.92 2.64
CA ASN A 179 -28.66 -3.60 1.32
C ASN A 179 -28.08 -2.17 1.33
N ILE A 180 -26.77 -2.02 1.17
CA ILE A 180 -26.10 -0.75 0.86
C ILE A 180 -25.35 -0.86 -0.46
N ASN A 181 -26.11 -1.09 -1.53
CA ASN A 181 -25.78 -0.51 -2.82
C ASN A 181 -25.86 1.03 -2.68
N GLY A 182 -24.73 1.67 -2.42
CA GLY A 182 -24.68 3.12 -2.30
C GLY A 182 -23.24 3.61 -2.22
N LEU A 183 -22.57 3.65 -3.37
CA LEU A 183 -21.56 4.63 -3.79
C LEU A 183 -20.93 4.12 -5.10
N ILE A 184 -21.62 4.43 -6.20
CA ILE A 184 -21.00 4.72 -7.51
C ILE A 184 -20.82 6.24 -7.53
#